data_AF-A0A1C5CJR0-F1
#
_entry.id   AF-A0A1C5CJR0-F1
#
_cell.length_a   1.000
_cell.length_b   1.000
_cell.length_c   1.000
_cell.angle_alpha   90.00
_cell.angle_beta   90.00
_cell.angle_gamma   90.00
#
_symmetry.space_group_name_H-M   'P 1'
#
loop_
_entity.id
_entity.type
_entity.pdbx_description
1 polymer ?
#
loop_
_entity_poly.entity_id
_entity_poly.type
_entity_poly.pdbx_seq_one_letter_code
_entity_poly.pdbx_strand_id
1 'polypeptide(L)'
;MNTLARRAAVVTAALGAAIGMTVSTASAGTTTTWTITPSGAYTAHADFPTLEVPLASLECASSDVKAGVLQASSATGNGIANINNITFTDCTVGGIPFDVTMKTTPWLINAVKPNASNSNWVDGSVSSISAHISGIGCSADFTGKVYGRYQNNTGDLVIDGSGTDLVASNASCLGLINNGDVASFNASYHVTVTSTGTSPVITTP
;
A
#
# COMPACT_ATOMS: atom_id res chain seq x y z
N MET A 1 86.67 11.26 45.62
CA MET A 1 85.58 10.28 45.83
C MET A 1 84.72 10.30 44.59
N ASN A 2 84.81 9.24 43.77
CA ASN A 2 84.09 9.05 42.52
C ASN A 2 82.86 8.16 42.75
N THR A 3 81.78 8.41 42.03
CA THR A 3 80.68 7.46 41.79
C THR A 3 80.48 7.36 40.27
N LEU A 4 80.77 6.20 39.66
CA LEU A 4 79.81 5.15 39.21
C LEU A 4 78.89 5.66 38.10
N ALA A 5 78.71 5.07 36.90
CA ALA A 5 78.83 3.70 36.39
C ALA A 5 78.94 3.79 34.83
N ARG A 6 79.67 2.95 34.07
CA ARG A 6 79.50 1.52 33.72
C ARG A 6 78.13 1.17 33.08
N ARG A 7 78.05 1.04 31.75
CA ARG A 7 78.03 -0.24 31.00
C ARG A 7 77.47 -0.10 29.58
N ALA A 8 78.04 -0.95 28.72
CA ALA A 8 77.72 -1.15 27.32
C ALA A 8 76.67 -2.26 27.10
N ALA A 9 76.18 -2.29 25.86
CA ALA A 9 75.80 -3.45 25.05
C ALA A 9 74.40 -4.09 25.19
N VAL A 10 73.62 -3.86 24.11
CA VAL A 10 72.87 -4.81 23.26
C VAL A 10 72.03 -5.90 23.94
N VAL A 11 70.70 -5.85 23.73
CA VAL A 11 69.87 -7.04 23.43
C VAL A 11 68.72 -6.65 22.48
N THR A 12 68.57 -7.47 21.45
CA THR A 12 67.53 -7.59 20.41
C THR A 12 66.17 -8.06 20.94
N ALA A 13 65.05 -7.65 20.33
CA ALA A 13 63.97 -8.56 19.87
C ALA A 13 62.74 -7.78 19.35
N ALA A 14 62.25 -8.21 18.19
CA ALA A 14 61.01 -7.79 17.56
C ALA A 14 59.77 -8.36 18.27
N LEU A 15 58.66 -7.61 18.27
CA LEU A 15 57.26 -8.07 18.20
C LEU A 15 56.34 -6.84 18.25
N GLY A 16 56.12 -6.21 17.09
CA GLY A 16 55.07 -5.22 16.91
C GLY A 16 53.82 -5.93 16.38
N ALA A 17 52.85 -6.19 17.24
CA ALA A 17 51.53 -6.64 16.83
C ALA A 17 50.86 -5.52 16.02
N ALA A 18 50.88 -5.64 14.69
CA ALA A 18 50.00 -4.85 13.85
C ALA A 18 48.58 -5.43 14.01
N ILE A 19 47.77 -4.77 14.83
CA ILE A 19 46.32 -5.00 14.85
C ILE A 19 45.83 -4.50 13.49
N GLY A 20 45.69 -5.44 12.55
CA GLY A 20 44.97 -5.21 11.32
C GLY A 20 43.55 -4.87 11.68
N MET A 21 43.19 -3.59 11.61
CA MET A 21 41.80 -3.19 11.53
C MET A 21 41.29 -3.77 10.22
N THR A 22 40.69 -4.96 10.29
CA THR A 22 39.73 -5.36 9.27
C THR A 22 38.63 -4.33 9.37
N VAL A 23 38.71 -3.30 8.53
CA VAL A 23 37.53 -2.56 8.11
C VAL A 23 36.63 -3.64 7.52
N SER A 24 35.72 -4.15 8.34
CA SER A 24 34.52 -4.81 7.85
C SER A 24 33.93 -3.79 6.91
N THR A 25 34.13 -3.97 5.60
CA THR A 25 33.24 -3.36 4.63
C THR A 25 31.89 -3.92 5.02
N ALA A 26 31.15 -3.16 5.81
CA ALA A 26 29.72 -3.32 5.87
C ALA A 26 29.32 -3.19 4.40
N SER A 27 29.11 -4.32 3.75
CA SER A 27 28.41 -4.37 2.49
C SER A 27 27.11 -3.64 2.83
N ALA A 28 27.00 -2.39 2.40
CA ALA A 28 25.72 -1.73 2.31
C ALA A 28 24.96 -2.61 1.32
N GLY A 29 24.28 -3.64 1.85
CA GLY A 29 23.28 -4.35 1.11
C GLY A 29 22.40 -3.24 0.59
N THR A 30 22.37 -3.06 -0.72
CA THR A 30 21.43 -2.15 -1.36
C THR A 30 20.09 -2.51 -0.78
N THR A 31 19.57 -1.69 0.13
CA THR A 31 18.22 -1.86 0.65
C THR A 31 17.37 -1.63 -0.57
N THR A 32 16.97 -2.71 -1.20
CA THR A 32 16.15 -2.69 -2.38
C THR A 32 14.83 -2.07 -1.91
N THR A 33 14.57 -0.84 -2.35
CA THR A 33 13.42 -0.07 -1.91
C THR A 33 12.47 0.10 -3.07
N TRP A 34 11.18 0.04 -2.77
CA TRP A 34 10.15 0.45 -3.71
C TRP A 34 10.31 1.94 -3.98
N THR A 35 10.30 2.34 -5.25
CA THR A 35 10.34 3.75 -5.63
C THR A 35 9.13 4.07 -6.49
N ILE A 36 8.55 5.25 -6.29
CA ILE A 36 7.34 5.70 -6.97
C ILE A 36 7.66 7.03 -7.64
N THR A 37 7.48 7.12 -8.95
CA THR A 37 7.76 8.35 -9.70
C THR A 37 6.71 8.58 -10.79
N PRO A 38 6.08 9.76 -10.85
CA PRO A 38 6.13 10.85 -9.86
C PRO A 38 5.45 10.48 -8.53
N SER A 39 5.74 11.22 -7.46
CA SER A 39 5.14 11.05 -6.13
C SER A 39 4.50 12.36 -5.64
N GLY A 40 3.79 12.32 -4.52
CA GLY A 40 3.05 13.45 -3.97
C GLY A 40 1.53 13.25 -4.06
N ALA A 41 0.80 14.37 -4.13
CA ALA A 41 -0.67 14.33 -4.20
C ALA A 41 -1.14 13.64 -5.49
N TYR A 42 -2.16 12.79 -5.38
CA TYR A 42 -2.77 12.12 -6.51
C TYR A 42 -4.29 12.10 -6.40
N THR A 43 -4.91 11.93 -7.56
CA THR A 43 -6.33 11.57 -7.71
C THR A 43 -6.42 10.22 -8.41
N ALA A 44 -7.53 9.53 -8.22
CA ALA A 44 -7.80 8.32 -8.98
C ALA A 44 -9.28 8.23 -9.31
N HIS A 45 -9.60 7.65 -10.47
CA HIS A 45 -10.97 7.52 -10.95
C HIS A 45 -11.24 6.09 -11.40
N ALA A 46 -12.37 5.52 -10.98
CA ALA A 46 -12.86 4.25 -11.44
C ALA A 46 -14.29 4.39 -11.98
N ASP A 47 -14.51 3.88 -13.18
CA ASP A 47 -15.83 3.70 -13.75
C ASP A 47 -16.43 2.38 -13.27
N PHE A 48 -17.73 2.42 -12.94
CA PHE A 48 -18.53 1.24 -12.58
C PHE A 48 -17.91 0.30 -11.51
N PRO A 49 -17.45 0.82 -10.35
CA PRO A 49 -16.98 -0.07 -9.29
C PRO A 49 -18.15 -0.89 -8.73
N THR A 50 -17.91 -2.18 -8.48
CA THR A 50 -18.90 -3.10 -7.94
C THR A 50 -18.44 -3.71 -6.63
N LEU A 51 -19.38 -3.93 -5.72
CA LEU A 51 -19.18 -4.62 -4.45
C LEU A 51 -20.19 -5.77 -4.39
N GLU A 52 -19.69 -6.99 -4.46
CA GLU A 52 -20.49 -8.19 -4.41
C GLU A 52 -20.51 -8.75 -2.99
N VAL A 53 -21.70 -9.06 -2.50
CA VAL A 53 -21.93 -9.82 -1.27
C VAL A 53 -22.77 -11.06 -1.62
N PRO A 54 -22.88 -12.08 -0.75
CA PRO A 54 -23.48 -13.37 -1.13
C PRO A 54 -24.90 -13.28 -1.71
N LEU A 55 -25.69 -12.27 -1.34
CA LEU A 55 -27.10 -12.12 -1.73
C LEU A 55 -27.40 -10.82 -2.49
N ALA A 56 -26.40 -10.01 -2.81
CA ALA A 56 -26.59 -8.74 -3.52
C ALA A 56 -25.33 -8.29 -4.27
N SER A 57 -25.53 -7.53 -5.35
CA SER A 57 -24.46 -6.77 -6.01
C SER A 57 -24.78 -5.29 -5.90
N LEU A 58 -23.81 -4.53 -5.43
CA LEU A 58 -23.88 -3.11 -5.22
C LEU A 58 -23.01 -2.46 -6.28
N GLU A 59 -23.58 -1.56 -7.08
CA GLU A 59 -22.91 -0.95 -8.23
C GLU A 59 -22.95 0.57 -8.09
N CYS A 60 -21.84 1.25 -8.36
CA CYS A 60 -21.83 2.72 -8.46
C CYS A 60 -21.50 3.15 -9.89
N ALA A 61 -21.93 4.34 -10.31
CA ALA A 61 -21.51 4.87 -11.60
C ALA A 61 -20.01 5.20 -11.61
N SER A 62 -19.50 5.78 -10.53
CA SER A 62 -18.07 6.05 -10.38
C SER A 62 -17.60 5.99 -8.93
N SER A 63 -16.28 5.86 -8.77
CA SER A 63 -15.58 6.17 -7.52
C SER A 63 -14.34 6.99 -7.77
N ASP A 64 -14.13 8.00 -6.94
CA ASP A 64 -13.11 9.00 -7.10
C ASP A 64 -12.32 9.19 -5.82
N VAL A 65 -11.03 8.92 -5.87
CA VAL A 65 -10.08 9.37 -4.84
C VAL A 65 -9.83 10.86 -5.08
N LYS A 66 -10.41 11.71 -4.23
CA LYS A 66 -10.27 13.17 -4.30
C LYS A 66 -9.02 13.66 -3.58
N ALA A 67 -8.54 12.92 -2.58
CA ALA A 67 -7.31 13.26 -1.86
C ALA A 67 -6.55 12.00 -1.47
N GLY A 68 -5.43 11.76 -2.16
CA GLY A 68 -4.46 10.75 -1.77
C GLY A 68 -3.03 11.30 -1.82
N VAL A 69 -2.11 10.64 -1.13
CA VAL A 69 -0.68 10.96 -1.17
C VAL A 69 0.12 9.69 -1.47
N LEU A 70 0.93 9.74 -2.54
CA LEU A 70 1.94 8.74 -2.88
C LEU A 70 3.27 9.11 -2.23
N GLN A 71 3.86 8.16 -1.52
CA GLN A 71 5.22 8.28 -0.99
C GLN A 71 6.23 8.13 -2.12
N ALA A 72 7.38 8.79 -2.03
CA ALA A 72 8.44 8.67 -3.04
C ALA A 72 9.11 7.28 -3.01
N SER A 73 9.21 6.68 -1.81
CA SER A 73 9.78 5.36 -1.63
C SER A 73 9.25 4.66 -0.38
N SER A 74 9.40 3.33 -0.34
CA SER A 74 9.13 2.51 0.83
C SER A 74 10.11 1.34 0.89
N ALA A 75 10.71 1.09 2.06
CA ALA A 75 11.62 -0.04 2.24
C ALA A 75 10.87 -1.38 2.30
N THR A 76 9.61 -1.38 2.74
CA THR A 76 8.83 -2.62 2.94
C THR A 76 7.69 -2.77 1.93
N GLY A 77 7.39 -1.73 1.16
CA GLY A 77 6.21 -1.68 0.27
C GLY A 77 4.91 -1.36 1.02
N ASN A 78 4.92 -1.34 2.35
CA ASN A 78 3.77 -0.95 3.15
C ASN A 78 3.57 0.57 3.10
N GLY A 79 2.31 1.02 2.98
CA GLY A 79 1.93 2.43 3.00
C GLY A 79 2.57 3.27 1.88
N ILE A 80 2.80 2.70 0.70
CA ILE A 80 3.33 3.42 -0.46
C ILE A 80 2.39 4.54 -0.93
N ALA A 81 1.10 4.43 -0.61
CA ALA A 81 0.15 5.50 -0.76
C ALA A 81 -0.88 5.49 0.37
N ASN A 82 -1.54 6.63 0.56
CA ASN A 82 -2.74 6.74 1.38
C ASN A 82 -3.90 7.33 0.58
N ILE A 83 -5.11 6.99 1.02
CA ILE A 83 -6.38 7.53 0.55
C ILE A 83 -6.97 8.26 1.76
N ASN A 84 -7.04 9.59 1.70
CA ASN A 84 -7.63 10.42 2.75
C ASN A 84 -9.09 10.77 2.45
N ASN A 85 -9.47 10.80 1.17
CA ASN A 85 -10.84 11.03 0.75
C ASN A 85 -11.14 10.26 -0.53
N ILE A 86 -12.22 9.48 -0.49
CA ILE A 86 -12.79 8.77 -1.63
C ILE A 86 -14.30 9.00 -1.62
N THR A 87 -14.86 9.23 -2.80
CA THR A 87 -16.30 9.43 -2.99
C THR A 87 -16.82 8.40 -3.97
N PHE A 88 -18.00 7.87 -3.73
CA PHE A 88 -18.72 7.02 -4.67
C PHE A 88 -19.97 7.77 -5.15
N THR A 89 -20.30 7.64 -6.43
CA THR A 89 -21.39 8.41 -7.06
C THR A 89 -22.40 7.49 -7.72
N ASP A 90 -23.68 7.82 -7.56
CA ASP A 90 -24.84 7.10 -8.10
C ASP A 90 -24.78 5.60 -7.81
N CYS A 91 -24.64 5.25 -6.53
CA CYS A 91 -24.62 3.86 -6.11
C CYS A 91 -26.02 3.28 -5.95
N THR A 92 -26.22 2.07 -6.46
CA THR A 92 -27.51 1.37 -6.43
C THR A 92 -27.36 -0.13 -6.15
N VAL A 93 -28.33 -0.68 -5.42
CA VAL A 93 -28.45 -2.11 -5.15
C VAL A 93 -29.83 -2.55 -5.59
N GLY A 94 -29.90 -3.38 -6.64
CA GLY A 94 -31.20 -3.76 -7.24
C GLY A 94 -32.06 -2.56 -7.65
N GLY A 95 -31.45 -1.46 -8.09
CA GLY A 95 -32.13 -0.21 -8.48
C GLY A 95 -32.51 0.73 -7.33
N ILE A 96 -32.17 0.40 -6.09
CA ILE A 96 -32.40 1.27 -4.93
C ILE A 96 -31.12 2.07 -4.65
N PRO A 97 -31.17 3.41 -4.60
CA PRO A 97 -30.00 4.23 -4.34
C PRO A 97 -29.49 4.04 -2.91
N PHE A 98 -28.18 4.10 -2.74
CA PHE A 98 -27.50 4.13 -1.45
C PHE A 98 -26.27 5.05 -1.50
N ASP A 99 -25.83 5.48 -0.32
CA ASP A 99 -24.64 6.29 -0.14
C ASP A 99 -23.51 5.45 0.46
N VAL A 100 -22.28 5.72 0.05
CA VAL A 100 -21.06 5.14 0.63
C VAL A 100 -20.24 6.25 1.23
N THR A 101 -19.91 6.10 2.51
CA THR A 101 -19.10 7.07 3.26
C THR A 101 -17.88 6.40 3.86
N MET A 102 -16.75 7.10 3.79
CA MET A 102 -15.50 6.66 4.40
C MET A 102 -15.56 6.94 5.92
N LYS A 103 -15.45 5.91 6.76
CA LYS A 103 -15.53 6.06 8.23
C LYS A 103 -14.19 6.38 8.88
N THR A 104 -13.12 5.71 8.44
CA THR A 104 -11.78 5.93 8.99
C THR A 104 -10.82 6.31 7.87
N THR A 105 -10.02 7.33 8.11
CA THR A 105 -8.97 7.81 7.22
C THR A 105 -7.62 7.75 7.94
N PRO A 106 -6.51 7.44 7.24
CA PRO A 106 -6.44 7.05 5.83
C PRO A 106 -6.66 5.54 5.62
N TRP A 107 -7.13 5.16 4.42
CA TRP A 107 -6.88 3.81 3.90
C TRP A 107 -5.47 3.76 3.30
N LEU A 108 -4.81 2.61 3.39
CA LEU A 108 -3.40 2.46 2.99
C LEU A 108 -3.27 1.57 1.77
N ILE A 109 -2.50 2.01 0.78
CA ILE A 109 -2.11 1.20 -0.38
C ILE A 109 -0.72 0.63 -0.12
N ASN A 110 -0.60 -0.68 -0.28
CA ASN A 110 0.63 -1.44 -0.04
C ASN A 110 1.06 -2.15 -1.32
N ALA A 111 2.33 -2.03 -1.70
CA ALA A 111 2.98 -2.91 -2.66
C ALA A 111 3.46 -4.16 -1.92
N VAL A 112 3.12 -5.33 -2.45
CA VAL A 112 3.46 -6.62 -1.83
C VAL A 112 4.62 -7.26 -2.56
N LYS A 113 4.52 -7.41 -3.88
CA LYS A 113 5.54 -8.06 -4.70
C LYS A 113 5.41 -7.69 -6.19
N PRO A 114 6.48 -7.81 -6.99
CA PRO A 114 6.36 -7.80 -8.44
C PRO A 114 5.43 -8.94 -8.90
N ASN A 115 4.59 -8.69 -9.89
CA ASN A 115 3.71 -9.72 -10.42
C ASN A 115 4.53 -10.75 -11.22
N ALA A 116 4.34 -12.04 -10.92
CA ALA A 116 5.11 -13.11 -11.54
C ALA A 116 4.77 -13.35 -13.02
N SER A 117 3.58 -12.94 -13.47
CA SER A 117 3.09 -13.16 -14.84
C SER A 117 3.34 -11.96 -15.76
N ASN A 118 3.53 -10.77 -15.21
CA ASN A 118 3.77 -9.55 -15.99
C ASN A 118 4.71 -8.60 -15.26
N SER A 119 5.87 -8.33 -15.85
CA SER A 119 6.91 -7.46 -15.26
C SER A 119 6.49 -6.00 -15.10
N ASN A 120 5.43 -5.55 -15.78
CA ASN A 120 4.89 -4.19 -15.62
C ASN A 120 3.87 -4.08 -14.49
N TRP A 121 3.55 -5.19 -13.81
CA TRP A 121 2.53 -5.21 -12.77
C TRP A 121 3.14 -5.40 -11.39
N VAL A 122 2.54 -4.75 -10.41
CA VAL A 122 2.91 -4.86 -8.99
C VAL A 122 1.69 -5.32 -8.22
N ASP A 123 1.77 -6.49 -7.60
CA ASP A 123 0.71 -7.00 -6.74
C ASP A 123 0.68 -6.18 -5.44
N GLY A 124 -0.52 -5.82 -5.02
CA GLY A 124 -0.73 -4.92 -3.89
C GLY A 124 -2.00 -5.22 -3.11
N SER A 125 -2.26 -4.37 -2.13
CA SER A 125 -3.50 -4.39 -1.36
C SER A 125 -3.88 -3.00 -0.87
N VAL A 126 -5.17 -2.77 -0.68
CA VAL A 126 -5.69 -1.58 0.00
C VAL A 126 -6.23 -2.03 1.36
N SER A 127 -5.58 -1.59 2.43
CA SER A 127 -5.85 -1.99 3.81
C SER A 127 -6.43 -0.86 4.65
N SER A 128 -6.88 -1.21 5.85
CA SER A 128 -7.54 -0.28 6.78
C SER A 128 -8.83 0.31 6.19
N ILE A 129 -9.48 -0.45 5.30
CA ILE A 129 -10.76 -0.06 4.72
C ILE A 129 -11.80 -0.04 5.84
N SER A 130 -12.55 1.04 5.88
CA SER A 130 -13.71 1.22 6.77
C SER A 130 -14.69 2.12 6.05
N ALA A 131 -15.71 1.52 5.46
CA ALA A 131 -16.77 2.18 4.73
C ALA A 131 -18.11 1.95 5.45
N HIS A 132 -19.01 2.90 5.33
CA HIS A 132 -20.38 2.80 5.78
C HIS A 132 -21.30 3.00 4.60
N ILE A 133 -22.17 2.03 4.38
CA ILE A 133 -23.23 2.04 3.38
C ILE A 133 -24.53 2.36 4.07
N SER A 134 -25.29 3.30 3.52
CA SER A 134 -26.60 3.67 4.01
C SER A 134 -27.56 3.93 2.85
N GLY A 135 -28.76 3.39 2.93
CA GLY A 135 -29.80 3.54 1.93
C GLY A 135 -31.18 3.24 2.54
N ILE A 136 -32.21 3.26 1.70
CA ILE A 136 -33.58 3.02 2.16
C ILE A 136 -33.70 1.58 2.67
N GLY A 137 -33.83 1.43 4.00
CA GLY A 137 -33.99 0.12 4.64
C GLY A 137 -32.72 -0.74 4.68
N CYS A 138 -31.55 -0.15 4.40
CA CYS A 138 -30.27 -0.84 4.47
C CYS A 138 -29.20 0.07 5.07
N SER A 139 -28.48 -0.45 6.07
CA SER A 139 -27.27 0.16 6.62
C SER A 139 -26.28 -0.95 6.92
N ALA A 140 -25.02 -0.81 6.50
CA ALA A 140 -23.98 -1.79 6.79
C ALA A 140 -22.59 -1.14 6.80
N ASP A 141 -21.69 -1.68 7.60
CA ASP A 141 -20.30 -1.27 7.68
C ASP A 141 -19.39 -2.33 7.06
N PHE A 142 -18.49 -1.93 6.17
CA PHE A 142 -17.49 -2.81 5.59
C PHE A 142 -16.13 -2.45 6.13
N THR A 143 -15.44 -3.43 6.72
CA THR A 143 -14.10 -3.25 7.25
C THR A 143 -13.16 -4.32 6.77
N GLY A 144 -11.90 -3.96 6.52
CA GLY A 144 -10.88 -4.95 6.15
C GLY A 144 -9.88 -4.49 5.10
N LYS A 145 -9.62 -5.39 4.15
CA LYS A 145 -8.63 -5.24 3.10
C LYS A 145 -9.10 -5.85 1.79
N VAL A 146 -8.72 -5.23 0.69
CA VAL A 146 -8.92 -5.79 -0.68
C VAL A 146 -7.57 -5.94 -1.37
N TYR A 147 -7.52 -6.84 -2.34
CA TYR A 147 -6.32 -7.17 -3.08
C TYR A 147 -6.45 -6.78 -4.54
N GLY A 148 -5.32 -6.51 -5.17
CA GLY A 148 -5.29 -6.14 -6.57
C GLY A 148 -3.87 -6.00 -7.08
N ARG A 149 -3.76 -5.32 -8.20
CA ARG A 149 -2.48 -5.07 -8.89
C ARG A 149 -2.46 -3.68 -9.49
N TYR A 150 -1.31 -3.04 -9.39
CA TYR A 150 -1.03 -1.80 -10.10
C TYR A 150 -0.33 -2.11 -11.42
N GLN A 151 -0.79 -1.48 -12.50
CA GLN A 151 -0.26 -1.66 -13.85
C GLN A 151 0.57 -0.44 -14.26
N ASN A 152 1.90 -0.54 -14.21
CA ASN A 152 2.80 0.59 -14.53
C ASN A 152 2.64 1.12 -15.96
N ASN A 153 2.18 0.28 -16.89
CA ASN A 153 2.03 0.62 -18.30
C ASN A 153 0.76 1.44 -18.59
N THR A 154 -0.32 1.24 -17.83
CA THR A 154 -1.59 1.97 -18.03
C THR A 154 -1.88 2.98 -16.92
N GLY A 155 -1.25 2.82 -15.75
CA GLY A 155 -1.50 3.66 -14.59
C GLY A 155 -2.67 3.18 -13.72
N ASP A 156 -3.17 1.97 -13.95
CA ASP A 156 -4.39 1.49 -13.32
C ASP A 156 -4.10 0.61 -12.10
N LEU A 157 -4.75 0.92 -10.98
CA LEU A 157 -4.90 0.02 -9.84
C LEU A 157 -6.16 -0.81 -10.03
N VAL A 158 -5.99 -2.07 -10.44
CA VAL A 158 -7.09 -3.01 -10.63
C VAL A 158 -7.26 -3.85 -9.38
N ILE A 159 -8.43 -3.72 -8.76
CA ILE A 159 -8.91 -4.55 -7.66
C ILE A 159 -9.88 -5.55 -8.28
N ASP A 160 -9.57 -6.83 -8.16
CA ASP A 160 -10.25 -7.91 -8.89
C ASP A 160 -11.23 -8.71 -8.02
N GLY A 161 -11.62 -8.19 -6.85
CA GLY A 161 -12.52 -8.87 -5.92
C GLY A 161 -11.90 -10.07 -5.22
N SER A 162 -10.60 -10.32 -5.43
CA SER A 162 -9.89 -11.37 -4.72
C SER A 162 -9.68 -11.03 -3.24
N GLY A 163 -9.73 -12.09 -2.43
CA GLY A 163 -9.58 -12.03 -0.98
C GLY A 163 -10.89 -12.22 -0.24
N THR A 164 -10.76 -12.41 1.07
CA THR A 164 -11.90 -12.65 1.98
C THR A 164 -11.84 -11.76 3.21
N ASP A 165 -11.02 -10.70 3.15
CA ASP A 165 -10.68 -9.88 4.31
C ASP A 165 -11.62 -8.67 4.47
N LEU A 166 -12.42 -8.33 3.45
CA LEU A 166 -13.42 -7.27 3.52
C LEU A 166 -14.74 -7.87 4.01
N VAL A 167 -15.17 -7.49 5.21
CA VAL A 167 -16.30 -8.13 5.91
C VAL A 167 -17.33 -7.09 6.34
N ALA A 168 -18.60 -7.46 6.15
CA ALA A 168 -19.75 -6.68 6.59
C ALA A 168 -19.98 -6.83 8.10
N SER A 169 -20.34 -5.72 8.74
CA SER A 169 -20.65 -5.60 10.15
C SER A 169 -21.73 -4.54 10.36
N ASN A 170 -22.40 -4.53 11.52
CA ASN A 170 -23.53 -3.64 11.80
C ASN A 170 -24.60 -3.61 10.68
N ALA A 171 -24.78 -4.73 9.98
CA ALA A 171 -25.64 -4.86 8.83
C ALA A 171 -27.11 -4.96 9.27
N SER A 172 -27.93 -4.08 8.71
CA SER A 172 -29.37 -3.97 8.89
C SER A 172 -30.00 -3.75 7.52
N CYS A 173 -29.95 -4.76 6.66
CA CYS A 173 -30.34 -4.68 5.24
C CYS A 173 -31.40 -5.72 4.85
N LEU A 174 -32.36 -5.98 5.74
CA LEU A 174 -33.48 -6.92 5.51
C LEU A 174 -33.03 -8.33 5.06
N GLY A 175 -31.81 -8.74 5.45
CA GLY A 175 -31.21 -10.02 5.09
C GLY A 175 -30.40 -10.05 3.79
N LEU A 176 -30.36 -8.95 3.01
CA LEU A 176 -29.53 -8.84 1.80
C LEU A 176 -28.03 -8.76 2.12
N ILE A 177 -27.72 -8.10 3.23
CA ILE A 177 -26.37 -8.01 3.79
C ILE A 177 -26.49 -8.41 5.26
N ASN A 178 -25.69 -9.37 5.67
CA ASN A 178 -25.64 -9.91 7.01
C ASN A 178 -24.26 -9.65 7.63
N ASN A 179 -24.21 -9.64 8.96
CA ASN A 179 -22.95 -9.55 9.67
C ASN A 179 -22.10 -10.79 9.39
N GLY A 180 -20.83 -10.58 9.02
CA GLY A 180 -19.91 -11.64 8.64
C GLY A 180 -19.92 -11.96 7.15
N ASP A 181 -20.78 -11.33 6.35
CA ASP A 181 -20.73 -11.48 4.90
C ASP A 181 -19.39 -10.97 4.36
N VAL A 182 -18.73 -11.81 3.58
CA VAL A 182 -17.50 -11.45 2.87
C VAL A 182 -17.89 -10.72 1.60
N ALA A 183 -17.29 -9.55 1.38
CA ALA A 183 -17.53 -8.73 0.22
C ALA A 183 -16.34 -8.76 -0.76
N SER A 184 -16.65 -8.97 -2.03
CA SER A 184 -15.68 -8.87 -3.13
C SER A 184 -15.84 -7.50 -3.78
N PHE A 185 -14.78 -6.69 -3.74
CA PHE A 185 -14.78 -5.36 -4.35
C PHE A 185 -14.00 -5.38 -5.67
N ASN A 186 -14.63 -4.94 -6.74
CA ASN A 186 -14.08 -4.93 -8.08
C ASN A 186 -14.08 -3.49 -8.61
N ALA A 187 -12.90 -3.00 -8.97
CA ALA A 187 -12.75 -1.65 -9.50
C ALA A 187 -11.42 -1.50 -10.24
N SER A 188 -11.39 -0.62 -11.24
CA SER A 188 -10.15 -0.24 -11.93
C SER A 188 -9.95 1.26 -11.77
N TYR A 189 -9.03 1.65 -10.88
CA TYR A 189 -8.73 3.06 -10.62
C TYR A 189 -7.57 3.54 -11.49
N HIS A 190 -7.84 4.44 -12.42
CA HIS A 190 -6.77 5.15 -13.12
C HIS A 190 -6.15 6.19 -12.21
N VAL A 191 -4.86 6.06 -11.89
CA VAL A 191 -4.16 6.92 -10.95
C VAL A 191 -3.44 8.04 -11.69
N THR A 192 -3.59 9.28 -11.21
CA THR A 192 -2.95 10.46 -11.79
C THR A 192 -2.32 11.30 -10.69
N VAL A 193 -1.01 11.56 -10.78
CA VAL A 193 -0.31 12.46 -9.87
C VAL A 193 -0.64 13.90 -10.24
N THR A 194 -1.16 14.67 -9.28
CA THR A 194 -1.75 15.99 -9.52
C THR A 194 -0.74 17.01 -10.04
N SER A 195 0.53 16.91 -9.62
CA SER A 195 1.57 17.86 -10.03
C SER A 195 2.03 17.69 -11.48
N THR A 196 1.97 16.46 -12.02
CA THR A 196 2.46 16.14 -13.37
C THR A 196 1.34 15.82 -14.35
N GLY A 197 0.15 15.46 -13.87
CA GLY A 197 -0.94 14.97 -14.71
C GLY A 197 -0.67 13.58 -15.30
N THR A 198 0.30 12.84 -14.76
CA THR A 198 0.70 11.51 -15.27
C THR A 198 0.52 10.43 -14.23
N SER A 199 0.34 9.20 -14.67
CA SER A 199 0.32 8.05 -13.77
C SER A 199 1.70 7.77 -13.18
N PRO A 200 1.77 7.34 -11.91
CA PRO A 200 3.04 6.96 -11.29
C PRO A 200 3.56 5.63 -11.84
N VAL A 201 4.87 5.44 -11.79
CA VAL A 201 5.52 4.15 -12.04
C VAL A 201 6.13 3.67 -10.73
N ILE A 202 5.78 2.45 -10.35
CA ILE A 202 6.34 1.74 -9.20
C ILE A 202 7.51 0.90 -9.69
N THR A 203 8.73 1.27 -9.33
CA THR A 203 9.91 0.45 -9.59
C THR A 203 10.14 -0.47 -8.41
N THR A 204 10.31 -1.76 -8.71
CA THR A 204 10.45 -2.81 -7.71
C THR A 204 11.86 -2.81 -7.11
N PRO A 205 12.00 -3.23 -5.84
CA PRO A 205 13.28 -3.55 -5.23
C PRO A 205 14.12 -4.53 -6.05
#